data_AF-A0A6G0ZQ06-F1
#
_entry.id   AF-A0A6G0ZQ06-F1
#
_cell.length_a   1.000
_cell.length_b   1.000
_cell.length_c   1.000
_cell.angle_alpha   90.00
_cell.angle_beta   90.00
_cell.angle_gamma   90.00
#
_symmetry.space_group_name_H-M   'P 1'
#
loop_
_entity.id
_entity.type
_entity.pdbx_description
1 polymer ?
#
loop_
_entity_poly.entity_id
_entity_poly.type
_entity_poly.pdbx_seq_one_letter_code
_entity_poly.pdbx_strand_id
1 'polypeptide(L)'
;MSVVQIRLLYVTPVWADCVRGVKKSEEALLKAQKTAALRIARCYKTVFDMAALVLAKMPPASLLAVSRKTMVESKKCGDIISKADAIIEVTRQWWYNGSKSVSFYMAQVLTTHGCFQKYLFSKTRARSPACVHCQAPEDDAEHTVPPGPGDVADLLCLPSSDDLPPNTQRRDRILASALTNSNHIYTMVEEIMGKKEELERIRQMADAAWQILNT
;
A
#
# COMPACT_ATOMS: atom_id res chain seq x y z
N MET A 1 13.47 10.20 -7.81
CA MET A 1 12.39 11.13 -8.21
C MET A 1 11.99 10.80 -9.64
N SER A 2 10.75 10.36 -9.87
CA SER A 2 10.27 10.05 -11.24
C SER A 2 9.88 11.33 -12.00
N VAL A 3 9.90 11.29 -13.34
CA VAL A 3 9.43 12.42 -14.18
C VAL A 3 7.98 12.79 -13.87
N VAL A 4 7.15 11.78 -13.55
CA VAL A 4 5.75 11.97 -13.14
C VAL A 4 5.67 12.76 -11.83
N GLN A 5 6.49 12.44 -10.81
CA GLN A 5 6.53 13.22 -9.57
C GLN A 5 6.97 14.66 -9.80
N ILE A 6 7.93 14.90 -10.70
CA ILE A 6 8.38 16.27 -11.00
C ILE A 6 7.24 17.09 -11.64
N ARG A 7 6.51 16.50 -12.59
CA ARG A 7 5.37 17.15 -13.25
C ARG A 7 4.19 17.36 -12.31
N LEU A 8 3.81 16.34 -11.54
CA LEU A 8 2.71 16.45 -10.57
C LEU A 8 2.98 17.53 -9.53
N LEU A 9 4.22 17.65 -9.08
CA LEU A 9 4.65 18.59 -8.06
C LEU A 9 5.11 19.93 -8.63
N TYR A 10 4.77 20.22 -9.89
CA TYR A 10 5.03 21.53 -10.47
C TYR A 10 4.08 22.55 -9.86
N VAL A 11 4.61 23.73 -9.49
CA VAL A 11 3.83 24.85 -8.94
C VAL A 11 3.03 24.47 -7.67
N THR A 12 3.52 23.48 -6.93
CA THR A 12 2.94 23.02 -5.65
C THR A 12 2.48 24.13 -4.70
N PRO A 13 3.24 25.22 -4.48
CA PRO A 13 2.83 26.26 -3.54
C PRO A 13 1.48 26.93 -3.85
N VAL A 14 0.99 26.84 -5.09
CA VAL A 14 -0.28 27.45 -5.51
C VAL A 14 -1.47 26.53 -5.24
N TRP A 15 -1.31 25.22 -5.41
CA TRP A 15 -2.44 24.29 -5.37
C TRP A 15 -2.46 23.35 -4.17
N ALA A 16 -1.37 23.21 -3.41
CA ALA A 16 -1.24 22.24 -2.33
C ALA A 16 -2.39 22.33 -1.30
N ASP A 17 -2.81 23.53 -0.92
CA ASP A 17 -3.91 23.72 0.04
C ASP A 17 -5.28 23.40 -0.57
N CYS A 18 -5.46 23.63 -1.87
CA CYS A 18 -6.72 23.36 -2.56
C CYS A 18 -6.95 21.86 -2.80
N VAL A 19 -5.87 21.08 -2.84
CA VAL A 19 -5.93 19.63 -3.00
C VAL A 19 -6.09 18.93 -1.65
N ARG A 20 -5.41 19.43 -0.62
CA ARG A 20 -5.42 18.84 0.71
C ARG A 20 -6.84 18.78 1.27
N GLY A 21 -7.28 17.59 1.68
CA GLY A 21 -8.61 17.38 2.25
C GLY A 21 -9.75 17.35 1.24
N VAL A 22 -9.45 17.49 -0.06
CA VAL A 22 -10.43 17.35 -1.15
C VAL A 22 -10.24 16.00 -1.82
N LYS A 23 -11.05 15.02 -1.40
CA LYS A 23 -10.98 13.62 -1.88
C LYS A 23 -10.84 13.48 -3.39
N LYS A 24 -11.67 14.19 -4.17
CA LYS A 24 -11.64 14.15 -5.63
C LYS A 24 -10.28 14.56 -6.22
N SER A 25 -9.65 15.57 -5.64
CA SER A 25 -8.36 16.09 -6.10
C SER A 25 -7.21 15.16 -5.70
N GLU A 26 -7.27 14.60 -4.49
CA GLU A 26 -6.30 13.62 -4.00
C GLU A 26 -6.35 12.32 -4.82
N GLU A 27 -7.55 11.81 -5.11
CA GLU A 27 -7.76 10.66 -5.98
C GLU A 27 -7.21 10.89 -7.40
N ALA A 28 -7.40 12.10 -7.96
CA ALA A 28 -6.86 12.44 -9.27
C ALA A 28 -5.32 12.40 -9.29
N LEU A 29 -4.66 12.89 -8.23
CA LEU A 29 -3.21 12.81 -8.08
C LEU A 29 -2.72 11.37 -7.90
N LEU A 30 -3.40 10.58 -7.05
CA LEU A 30 -3.08 9.17 -6.83
C LEU A 30 -3.19 8.37 -8.13
N LYS A 31 -4.27 8.56 -8.90
CA LYS A 31 -4.48 7.90 -10.19
C LYS A 31 -3.41 8.25 -11.22
N ALA A 32 -3.00 9.52 -11.28
CA ALA A 32 -1.91 9.96 -12.15
C ALA A 32 -0.57 9.32 -11.76
N GLN A 33 -0.31 9.21 -10.45
CA GLN A 33 0.91 8.60 -9.92
C GLN A 33 0.92 7.07 -10.09
N LYS A 34 -0.24 6.41 -9.91
CA LYS A 34 -0.42 4.95 -10.07
C LYS A 34 0.09 4.45 -11.41
N THR A 35 -0.13 5.20 -12.49
CA THR A 35 0.33 4.79 -13.83
C THR A 35 1.85 4.59 -13.88
N ALA A 36 2.63 5.41 -13.18
CA ALA A 36 4.07 5.22 -13.05
C ALA A 36 4.42 4.07 -12.08
N ALA A 37 3.72 3.99 -10.96
CA ALA A 37 3.95 3.00 -9.92
C ALA A 37 3.74 1.57 -10.43
N LEU A 38 2.65 1.33 -11.18
CA LEU A 38 2.38 0.04 -11.82
C LEU A 38 3.51 -0.41 -12.74
N ARG A 39 4.13 0.53 -13.47
CA ARG A 39 5.26 0.22 -14.37
C ARG A 39 6.54 -0.09 -13.59
N ILE A 40 6.79 0.65 -12.51
CA ILE A 40 7.96 0.46 -11.65
C ILE A 40 7.88 -0.88 -10.91
N ALA A 41 6.73 -1.18 -10.31
CA ALA A 41 6.49 -2.42 -9.56
C ALA A 41 6.13 -3.62 -10.45
N ARG A 42 5.87 -3.40 -11.75
CA ARG A 42 5.40 -4.41 -12.71
C ARG A 42 4.11 -5.11 -12.28
N CYS A 43 3.18 -4.34 -11.70
CA CYS A 43 1.89 -4.84 -11.23
C CYS A 43 0.78 -4.69 -12.28
N TYR A 44 -0.27 -5.50 -12.16
CA TYR A 44 -1.46 -5.39 -13.00
C TYR A 44 -2.26 -4.12 -12.70
N LYS A 45 -3.04 -3.63 -13.68
CA LYS A 45 -3.87 -2.43 -13.53
C LYS A 45 -4.95 -2.52 -12.44
N THR A 46 -5.29 -3.74 -12.02
CA THR A 46 -6.30 -4.07 -11.00
C THR A 46 -5.82 -3.85 -9.57
N VAL A 47 -4.51 -3.68 -9.35
CA VAL A 47 -3.95 -3.43 -8.02
C VAL A 47 -4.43 -2.08 -7.46
N PHE A 48 -4.70 -2.03 -6.16
CA PHE A 48 -5.10 -0.80 -5.46
C PHE A 48 -4.06 0.32 -5.61
N ASP A 49 -4.52 1.57 -5.57
CA ASP A 49 -3.69 2.74 -5.87
C ASP A 49 -2.53 2.87 -4.86
N MET A 50 -2.84 2.85 -3.57
CA MET A 50 -1.84 2.92 -2.49
C MET A 50 -0.96 1.67 -2.45
N ALA A 51 -1.52 0.48 -2.70
CA ALA A 51 -0.75 -0.76 -2.83
C ALA A 51 0.32 -0.67 -3.94
N ALA A 52 -0.03 -0.11 -5.10
CA ALA A 52 0.93 0.09 -6.18
C ALA A 52 2.05 1.05 -5.79
N LEU A 53 1.73 2.11 -5.03
CA LEU A 53 2.71 3.06 -4.50
C LEU A 53 3.66 2.41 -3.48
N VAL A 54 3.11 1.62 -2.55
CA VAL A 54 3.89 0.85 -1.55
C VAL A 54 4.84 -0.12 -2.25
N LEU A 55 4.35 -0.90 -3.21
CA LEU A 55 5.17 -1.85 -3.98
C LEU A 55 6.25 -1.15 -4.83
N ALA A 56 5.94 0.01 -5.41
CA ALA A 56 6.89 0.82 -6.17
C ALA A 56 7.83 1.64 -5.28
N LYS A 57 7.63 1.61 -3.96
CA LYS A 57 8.34 2.46 -2.98
C LYS A 57 8.27 3.95 -3.34
N MET A 58 7.10 4.38 -3.78
CA MET A 58 6.82 5.75 -4.22
C MET A 58 5.94 6.48 -3.19
N PRO A 59 6.44 7.52 -2.50
CA PRO A 59 5.60 8.28 -1.59
C PRO A 59 4.48 9.03 -2.34
N PRO A 60 3.26 9.12 -1.79
CA PRO A 60 2.13 9.81 -2.42
C PRO A 60 2.44 11.27 -2.75
N ALA A 61 1.93 11.74 -3.89
CA ALA A 61 2.15 13.10 -4.36
C ALA A 61 1.52 14.15 -3.44
N SER A 62 0.38 13.85 -2.82
CA SER A 62 -0.24 14.71 -1.80
C SER A 62 0.72 14.97 -0.64
N LEU A 63 1.29 13.91 -0.08
CA LEU A 63 2.27 13.99 1.01
C LEU A 63 3.53 14.78 0.59
N LEU A 64 4.07 14.52 -0.60
CA LEU A 64 5.21 15.28 -1.14
C LEU A 64 4.88 16.76 -1.39
N ALA A 65 3.62 17.06 -1.72
CA ALA A 65 3.17 18.43 -1.97
C ALA A 65 3.18 19.27 -0.69
N VAL A 66 2.75 18.67 0.43
CA VAL A 66 2.83 19.27 1.77
C VAL A 66 4.25 19.72 2.05
N SER A 67 5.22 18.81 1.94
CA SER A 67 6.63 19.11 2.23
C SER A 67 7.18 20.21 1.34
N ARG A 68 6.86 20.18 0.03
CA ARG A 68 7.32 21.22 -0.89
C ARG A 68 6.77 22.60 -0.54
N LYS A 69 5.53 22.68 -0.06
CA LYS A 69 4.94 23.95 0.36
C LYS A 69 5.60 24.48 1.63
N THR A 70 5.73 23.65 2.67
CA THR A 70 6.38 24.05 3.92
C THR A 70 7.81 24.52 3.70
N MET A 71 8.53 23.92 2.74
CA MET A 71 9.86 24.37 2.33
C MET A 71 9.86 25.77 1.70
N VAL A 72 8.90 26.06 0.83
CA VAL A 72 8.79 27.39 0.20
C VAL A 72 8.39 28.44 1.23
N GLU A 73 7.52 28.10 2.16
CA GLU A 73 7.11 28.98 3.27
C GLU A 73 8.27 29.25 4.24
N SER A 74 9.03 28.21 4.63
CA SER A 74 10.20 28.34 5.51
C SER A 74 11.29 29.22 4.90
N LYS A 75 11.54 29.07 3.58
CA LYS A 75 12.46 29.95 2.84
C LYS A 75 12.02 31.41 2.82
N LYS A 76 10.71 31.69 2.81
CA LYS A 76 10.19 33.06 2.91
C LYS A 76 10.42 33.64 4.31
N CYS A 77 10.44 32.80 5.34
CA CYS A 77 10.64 33.20 6.74
C CYS A 77 12.12 33.36 7.14
N GLY A 78 13.06 33.05 6.23
CA GLY A 78 14.51 33.16 6.49
C GLY A 78 15.15 31.89 7.05
N ASP A 79 14.38 30.82 7.25
CA ASP A 79 14.92 29.54 7.71
C ASP A 79 15.64 28.79 6.59
N ILE A 80 16.89 28.37 6.85
CA ILE A 80 17.67 27.54 5.93
C ILE A 80 17.32 26.08 6.19
N ILE A 81 16.13 25.65 5.77
CA ILE A 81 15.84 24.22 5.65
C ILE A 81 16.37 23.75 4.29
N SER A 82 17.35 22.84 4.31
CA SER A 82 17.86 22.24 3.08
C SER A 82 16.73 21.53 2.34
N LYS A 83 16.72 21.65 1.01
CA LYS A 83 15.80 20.89 0.15
C LYS A 83 15.92 19.39 0.37
N ALA A 84 17.14 18.93 0.70
CA ALA A 84 17.38 17.55 1.08
C ALA A 84 16.69 17.23 2.40
N ASP A 85 16.89 18.01 3.46
CA ASP A 85 16.40 17.69 4.81
C ASP A 85 14.88 17.61 4.90
N ALA A 86 14.14 18.52 4.26
CA ALA A 86 12.68 18.48 4.26
C ALA A 86 12.08 17.32 3.44
N ILE A 87 12.70 16.98 2.30
CA ILE A 87 12.31 15.80 1.51
C ILE A 87 12.72 14.54 2.25
N ILE A 88 13.90 14.53 2.88
CA ILE A 88 14.42 13.44 3.69
C ILE A 88 13.50 13.17 4.86
N GLU A 89 12.95 14.18 5.55
CA GLU A 89 12.08 13.94 6.71
C GLU A 89 10.79 13.23 6.30
N VAL A 90 10.08 13.74 5.28
CA VAL A 90 8.82 13.14 4.83
C VAL A 90 9.04 11.81 4.11
N THR A 91 10.12 11.70 3.33
CA THR A 91 10.50 10.43 2.70
C THR A 91 10.97 9.44 3.75
N ARG A 92 11.71 9.84 4.80
CA ARG A 92 12.08 8.97 5.91
C ARG A 92 10.85 8.55 6.68
N GLN A 93 9.90 9.42 6.97
CA GLN A 93 8.66 9.02 7.65
C GLN A 93 7.89 7.98 6.84
N TRP A 94 7.83 8.14 5.52
CA TRP A 94 7.27 7.13 4.63
C TRP A 94 8.08 5.82 4.58
N TRP A 95 9.42 5.90 4.55
CA TRP A 95 10.31 4.75 4.32
C TRP A 95 10.77 4.00 5.58
N TYR A 96 11.01 4.71 6.69
CA TYR A 96 11.41 4.11 7.97
C TYR A 96 10.21 3.47 8.69
N ASN A 97 9.01 4.01 8.47
CA ASN A 97 7.81 3.54 9.15
C ASN A 97 6.89 2.74 8.22
N GLY A 98 6.95 2.98 6.90
CA GLY A 98 6.32 2.16 5.87
C GLY A 98 7.26 1.07 5.37
N SER A 99 7.13 -0.11 5.97
CA SER A 99 7.67 -1.39 5.49
C SER A 99 9.20 -1.50 5.38
N LYS A 100 9.82 -2.18 6.36
CA LYS A 100 11.23 -2.61 6.29
C LYS A 100 11.49 -3.57 5.11
N SER A 101 10.45 -4.22 4.60
CA SER A 101 10.37 -4.89 3.30
C SER A 101 8.94 -5.40 3.10
N VAL A 102 8.41 -5.31 1.88
CA VAL A 102 7.16 -5.99 1.55
C VAL A 102 7.49 -7.47 1.40
N SER A 103 6.97 -8.31 2.30
CA SER A 103 7.17 -9.76 2.23
C SER A 103 6.44 -10.36 1.02
N PHE A 104 6.74 -11.63 0.73
CA PHE A 104 6.08 -12.35 -0.35
C PHE A 104 4.55 -12.39 -0.18
N TYR A 105 4.07 -12.73 1.01
CA TYR A 105 2.63 -12.76 1.28
C TYR A 105 2.01 -11.36 1.35
N MET A 106 2.73 -10.37 1.87
CA MET A 106 2.26 -8.98 1.84
C MET A 106 2.06 -8.49 0.41
N ALA A 107 2.99 -8.82 -0.50
CA ALA A 107 2.85 -8.49 -1.92
C ALA A 107 1.64 -9.20 -2.56
N GLN A 108 1.38 -10.47 -2.19
CA GLN A 108 0.21 -11.20 -2.65
C GLN A 108 -1.10 -10.53 -2.19
N VAL A 109 -1.21 -10.18 -0.90
CA VAL A 109 -2.37 -9.48 -0.32
C VAL A 109 -2.59 -8.14 -1.02
N LEU A 110 -1.56 -7.29 -1.09
CA LEU A 110 -1.63 -5.97 -1.71
C LEU A 110 -2.01 -6.00 -3.19
N THR A 111 -1.62 -7.06 -3.90
CA THR A 111 -1.96 -7.23 -5.31
C THR A 111 -3.21 -8.07 -5.54
N THR A 112 -3.84 -8.63 -4.49
CA THR A 112 -4.95 -9.60 -4.58
C THR A 112 -4.64 -10.80 -5.48
N HIS A 113 -3.38 -11.27 -5.47
CA HIS A 113 -2.91 -12.39 -6.29
C HIS A 113 -2.37 -13.54 -5.42
N GLY A 114 -2.01 -14.66 -6.04
CA GLY A 114 -1.42 -15.80 -5.33
C GLY A 114 -2.41 -16.95 -5.18
N CYS A 115 -2.64 -17.39 -3.94
CA CYS A 115 -3.50 -18.52 -3.62
C CYS A 115 -5.00 -18.18 -3.43
N PHE A 116 -5.43 -16.97 -3.81
CA PHE A 116 -6.84 -16.56 -3.79
C PHE A 116 -7.64 -17.23 -4.92
N GLN A 117 -8.78 -17.86 -4.61
CA GLN A 117 -9.56 -18.58 -5.64
C GLN A 117 -10.06 -17.65 -6.75
N LYS A 118 -10.44 -16.40 -6.45
CA LYS A 118 -10.81 -15.39 -7.46
C LYS A 118 -9.67 -15.18 -8.47
N TYR A 119 -8.43 -15.06 -7.98
CA TYR A 119 -7.27 -14.93 -8.84
C TYR A 119 -7.00 -16.23 -9.63
N LEU A 120 -7.00 -17.38 -8.98
CA LEU A 120 -6.76 -18.67 -9.63
C LEU A 120 -7.80 -18.98 -10.71
N PHE A 121 -9.07 -18.68 -10.47
CA PHE A 121 -10.16 -18.82 -11.44
C PHE A 121 -9.93 -17.95 -12.67
N SER A 122 -9.51 -16.69 -12.49
CA SER A 122 -9.16 -15.79 -13.59
C SER A 122 -8.00 -16.27 -14.47
N LYS A 123 -7.16 -17.17 -13.92
CA LYS A 123 -6.03 -17.81 -14.60
C LYS A 123 -6.34 -19.24 -15.04
N THR A 124 -7.59 -19.67 -14.96
CA THR A 124 -8.03 -21.01 -15.33
C THR A 124 -7.35 -22.12 -14.52
N ARG A 125 -6.95 -21.82 -13.27
CA ARG A 125 -6.29 -22.75 -12.33
C ARG A 125 -7.21 -23.25 -11.22
N ALA A 126 -8.38 -22.64 -11.05
CA ALA A 126 -9.42 -23.07 -10.13
C ALA A 126 -10.75 -23.25 -10.88
N ARG A 127 -11.64 -24.09 -10.33
CA ARG A 127 -12.97 -24.37 -10.91
C ARG A 127 -14.00 -23.30 -10.58
N SER A 128 -13.77 -22.52 -9.53
CA SER A 128 -14.69 -21.51 -9.01
C SER A 128 -13.90 -20.37 -8.35
N PRO A 129 -14.40 -19.11 -8.35
CA PRO A 129 -13.81 -18.02 -7.59
C PRO A 129 -14.14 -18.05 -6.08
N ALA A 130 -15.06 -18.91 -5.65
CA ALA A 130 -15.54 -18.99 -4.27
C ALA A 130 -14.48 -19.52 -3.30
N CYS A 131 -14.59 -19.12 -2.03
CA CYS A 131 -13.69 -19.60 -1.00
C CYS A 131 -13.92 -21.08 -0.72
N VAL A 132 -12.82 -21.83 -0.58
CA VAL A 132 -12.85 -23.26 -0.26
C VAL A 132 -12.93 -23.54 1.25
N HIS A 133 -12.75 -22.51 2.08
CA HIS A 133 -12.71 -22.62 3.55
C HIS A 133 -13.97 -22.07 4.23
N CYS A 134 -14.79 -21.30 3.52
CA CYS A 134 -16.02 -20.71 4.05
C CYS A 134 -17.04 -20.52 2.91
N GLN A 135 -18.23 -19.99 3.22
CA GLN A 135 -19.32 -19.80 2.24
C GLN A 135 -19.20 -18.51 1.42
N ALA A 136 -18.04 -17.83 1.45
CA ALA A 136 -17.87 -16.59 0.70
C ALA A 136 -17.88 -16.85 -0.81
N PRO A 137 -18.65 -16.07 -1.60
CA PRO A 137 -18.82 -16.28 -3.03
C PRO A 137 -17.57 -15.93 -3.85
N GLU A 138 -16.71 -15.06 -3.31
CA GLU A 138 -15.43 -14.69 -3.90
C GLU A 138 -14.36 -14.73 -2.82
N ASP A 139 -13.25 -15.39 -3.15
CA ASP A 139 -12.06 -15.43 -2.30
C ASP A 139 -11.01 -14.47 -2.82
N ASP A 140 -10.91 -13.30 -2.20
CA ASP A 140 -9.86 -12.33 -2.41
C ASP A 140 -9.19 -11.91 -1.10
N ALA A 141 -8.29 -10.94 -1.18
CA ALA A 141 -7.56 -10.47 0.00
C ALA A 141 -8.45 -9.71 0.98
N GLU A 142 -9.48 -9.00 0.51
CA GLU A 142 -10.46 -8.33 1.39
C GLU A 142 -11.24 -9.34 2.22
N HIS A 143 -11.61 -10.47 1.59
CA HIS A 143 -12.24 -11.58 2.28
C HIS A 143 -11.28 -12.31 3.25
N THR A 144 -10.07 -12.64 2.80
CA THR A 144 -9.18 -13.57 3.51
C THR A 144 -8.43 -12.91 4.68
N VAL A 145 -8.03 -11.65 4.52
CA VAL A 145 -7.15 -10.96 5.46
C VAL A 145 -7.82 -9.65 5.87
N PRO A 146 -8.33 -9.55 7.11
CA PRO A 146 -8.77 -8.28 7.70
C PRO A 146 -7.61 -7.65 8.49
N PRO A 147 -7.14 -6.42 8.20
CA PRO A 147 -7.69 -5.46 7.24
C PRO A 147 -7.39 -5.82 5.78
N GLY A 148 -8.29 -5.45 4.87
CA GLY A 148 -8.13 -5.72 3.44
C GLY A 148 -7.00 -4.91 2.78
N PRO A 149 -6.64 -5.17 1.51
CA PRO A 149 -5.55 -4.49 0.81
C PRO A 149 -5.65 -2.97 0.72
N GLY A 150 -6.87 -2.41 0.68
CA GLY A 150 -7.07 -0.96 0.76
C GLY A 150 -6.65 -0.42 2.12
N ASP A 151 -7.17 -1.01 3.18
CA ASP A 151 -6.91 -0.63 4.57
C ASP A 151 -5.48 -0.92 5.01
N VAL A 152 -4.86 -2.01 4.53
CA VAL A 152 -3.46 -2.36 4.82
C VAL A 152 -2.51 -1.39 4.15
N ALA A 153 -2.82 -0.94 2.92
CA ALA A 153 -2.01 0.09 2.29
C ALA A 153 -2.07 1.38 3.11
N ASP A 154 -3.23 1.76 3.62
CA ASP A 154 -3.40 2.92 4.49
C ASP A 154 -2.80 2.73 5.88
N LEU A 155 -2.80 1.53 6.47
CA LEU A 155 -2.15 1.22 7.75
C LEU A 155 -0.63 1.10 7.67
N LEU A 156 -0.10 0.76 6.50
CA LEU A 156 1.34 0.81 6.22
C LEU A 156 1.82 2.26 6.02
N CYS A 157 0.89 3.20 5.78
CA CYS A 157 1.16 4.62 5.77
C CYS A 157 0.94 5.16 7.18
N LEU A 158 1.92 5.87 7.74
CA LEU A 158 1.69 6.55 8.99
C LEU A 158 0.60 7.63 8.85
N PRO A 159 -0.06 8.02 9.96
CA PRO A 159 -0.92 9.19 9.99
C PRO A 159 -0.20 10.42 9.41
N SER A 160 -0.93 11.27 8.70
CA SER A 160 -0.38 12.52 8.17
C SER A 160 0.16 13.39 9.31
N SER A 161 1.15 14.25 9.02
CA SER A 161 1.62 15.25 9.99
C SER A 161 0.50 16.10 10.57
N ASP A 162 -0.57 16.30 9.80
CA ASP A 162 -1.73 17.09 10.17
C ASP A 162 -2.69 16.35 11.12
N ASP A 163 -2.68 15.01 11.07
CA ASP A 163 -3.48 14.16 11.97
C ASP A 163 -2.77 13.96 13.32
N LEU A 164 -1.48 14.30 13.38
CA LEU A 164 -0.68 14.15 14.58
C LEU A 164 -0.83 15.36 15.50
N PRO A 165 -1.04 15.15 16.81
CA PRO A 165 -1.17 16.24 17.76
C PRO A 165 0.13 17.07 17.80
N PRO A 166 0.03 18.39 18.05
CA PRO A 166 1.20 19.27 18.13
C PRO A 166 2.15 18.89 19.28
N ASN A 167 1.64 18.23 20.32
CA ASN A 167 2.40 17.74 21.46
C ASN A 167 3.33 16.56 21.07
N THR A 168 4.64 16.77 21.22
CA THR A 168 5.69 15.79 20.89
C THR A 168 5.50 14.44 21.59
N GLN A 169 5.19 14.42 22.88
CA GLN A 169 5.00 13.15 23.61
C GLN A 169 3.76 12.38 23.14
N ARG A 170 2.67 13.07 22.78
CA ARG A 170 1.49 12.42 22.20
C ARG A 170 1.76 11.92 20.79
N ARG A 171 2.49 12.70 19.98
CA ARG A 171 2.93 12.32 18.63
C ARG A 171 3.76 11.03 18.69
N ASP A 172 4.77 10.98 19.54
CA ASP A 172 5.67 9.83 19.67
C ASP A 172 4.93 8.56 20.09
N ARG A 173 3.94 8.68 20.99
CA ARG A 173 3.08 7.55 21.40
C ARG A 173 2.23 7.02 20.26
N ILE A 174 1.63 7.91 19.44
CA ILE A 174 0.80 7.50 18.30
C ILE A 174 1.67 6.82 17.25
N LEU A 175 2.85 7.38 16.94
CA LEU A 175 3.79 6.79 16.00
C LEU A 175 4.29 5.42 16.49
N ALA A 176 4.63 5.29 17.77
CA ALA A 176 5.02 4.01 18.37
C ALA A 176 3.90 2.97 18.29
N SER A 177 2.66 3.36 18.59
CA SER A 177 1.50 2.48 18.47
C SER A 177 1.25 2.05 17.02
N ALA A 178 1.39 2.96 16.05
CA ALA A 178 1.25 2.64 14.63
C ALA A 178 2.30 1.63 14.16
N LEU A 179 3.56 1.77 14.63
CA LEU A 179 4.63 0.81 14.36
C LEU A 179 4.36 -0.56 14.99
N THR A 180 3.81 -0.60 16.20
CA THR A 180 3.40 -1.88 16.81
C THR A 180 2.28 -2.53 16.01
N ASN A 181 1.24 -1.77 15.63
CA ASN A 181 0.11 -2.28 14.86
C ASN A 181 0.54 -2.81 13.49
N SER A 182 1.46 -2.13 12.80
CA SER A 182 1.96 -2.61 11.51
C SER A 182 2.68 -3.95 11.66
N ASN A 183 3.52 -4.14 12.69
CA ASN A 183 4.16 -5.44 12.96
C ASN A 183 3.13 -6.55 13.21
N HIS A 184 2.03 -6.27 13.92
CA HIS A 184 0.97 -7.25 14.13
C HIS A 184 0.30 -7.65 12.80
N ILE A 185 0.08 -6.69 11.90
CA ILE A 185 -0.44 -6.98 10.56
C ILE A 185 0.53 -7.87 9.78
N TYR A 186 1.84 -7.60 9.81
CA TYR A 186 2.83 -8.46 9.15
C TYR A 186 2.74 -9.90 9.64
N THR A 187 2.78 -10.11 10.95
CA THR A 187 2.70 -11.46 11.54
C THR A 187 1.41 -12.17 11.14
N MET A 188 0.27 -11.48 11.24
CA MET A 188 -1.02 -12.03 10.87
C MET A 188 -1.11 -12.39 9.38
N VAL A 189 -0.60 -11.53 8.48
CA VAL A 189 -0.54 -11.80 7.04
C VAL A 189 0.30 -13.05 6.76
N GLU A 190 1.48 -13.16 7.36
CA GLU A 190 2.37 -14.32 7.19
C GLU A 190 1.71 -15.62 7.63
N GLU A 191 1.04 -15.61 8.79
CA GLU A 191 0.36 -16.80 9.34
C GLU A 191 -0.84 -17.22 8.49
N ILE A 192 -1.74 -16.28 8.18
CA ILE A 192 -2.97 -16.56 7.42
C ILE A 192 -2.61 -17.02 6.00
N MET A 193 -1.77 -16.27 5.31
CA MET A 193 -1.41 -16.58 3.92
C MET A 193 -0.53 -17.82 3.82
N GLY A 194 0.39 -18.03 4.76
CA GLY A 194 1.19 -19.24 4.83
C GLY A 194 0.30 -20.48 5.02
N LYS A 195 -0.68 -20.41 5.91
CA LYS A 195 -1.62 -21.53 6.11
C LYS A 195 -2.50 -21.76 4.88
N LYS A 196 -3.03 -20.70 4.27
CA LYS A 196 -3.89 -20.78 3.08
C LYS A 196 -3.14 -21.34 1.87
N GLU A 197 -1.92 -20.88 1.62
CA GLU A 197 -1.10 -21.37 0.51
C GLU A 197 -0.81 -22.87 0.65
N GLU A 198 -0.52 -23.33 1.88
CA GLU A 198 -0.30 -24.76 2.14
C GLU A 198 -1.55 -25.60 1.88
N LEU A 199 -2.72 -25.13 2.34
CA LEU A 199 -3.99 -25.82 2.08
C LEU A 199 -4.31 -25.88 0.58
N GLU A 200 -4.00 -24.82 -0.17
CA GLU A 200 -4.17 -24.78 -1.62
C GLU A 200 -3.21 -25.75 -2.34
N ARG A 201 -1.96 -25.88 -1.87
CA ARG A 201 -1.02 -26.90 -2.39
C ARG A 201 -1.57 -28.31 -2.20
N ILE A 202 -2.04 -28.65 -0.99
CA ILE A 202 -2.62 -29.96 -0.70
C ILE A 202 -3.84 -30.24 -1.60
N ARG A 203 -4.72 -29.25 -1.77
CA ARG A 203 -5.89 -29.35 -2.65
C ARG A 203 -5.50 -29.64 -4.10
N GLN A 204 -4.51 -28.91 -4.63
CA GLN A 204 -4.03 -29.11 -6.00
C GLN A 204 -3.39 -30.49 -6.19
N MET A 205 -2.65 -31.00 -5.20
CA MET A 205 -2.11 -32.35 -5.23
C MET A 205 -3.22 -33.40 -5.24
N ALA A 206 -4.25 -33.23 -4.42
CA ALA A 206 -5.41 -34.13 -4.37
C ALA A 206 -6.21 -34.10 -5.69
N ASP A 207 -6.45 -32.92 -6.26
CA ASP A 207 -7.12 -32.76 -7.55
C ASP A 207 -6.33 -33.43 -8.69
N ALA A 208 -5.01 -33.26 -8.72
CA ALA A 208 -4.14 -33.89 -9.72
C ALA A 208 -4.11 -35.42 -9.58
N ALA A 209 -4.00 -35.94 -8.35
CA ALA A 209 -4.05 -37.37 -8.09
C ALA A 209 -5.39 -37.98 -8.51
N TRP A 210 -6.50 -37.30 -8.21
CA TRP A 210 -7.84 -37.73 -8.63
C TRP A 210 -8.00 -37.75 -10.15
N GLN A 211 -7.42 -36.78 -10.86
CA GLN A 211 -7.42 -36.77 -12.32
C GLN A 211 -6.65 -37.96 -12.89
N ILE A 212 -5.44 -38.24 -12.38
CA ILE A 212 -4.61 -39.37 -12.85
C ILE A 212 -5.31 -40.72 -12.65
N LEU A 213 -6.03 -40.89 -11.54
CA LEU A 213 -6.74 -42.14 -11.23
C LEU A 213 -8.02 -42.34 -12.05
N ASN A 214 -8.58 -41.30 -12.66
CA ASN A 214 -9.84 -41.33 -13.40
C ASN A 214 -9.70 -40.98 -14.90
N THR A 215 -8.47 -40.92 -15.40
CA THR A 215 -8.13 -40.82 -16.83
C THR A 215 -7.64 -42.16 -17.36
#